data_AF-A0A9D5EQ65-F1
#
_entry.id   AF-A0A9D5EQ65-F1
#
_cell.length_a   1.000
_cell.length_b   1.000
_cell.length_c   1.000
_cell.angle_alpha   90.00
_cell.angle_beta   90.00
_cell.angle_gamma   90.00
#
_symmetry.space_group_name_H-M   'P 1'
#
loop_
_entity.id
_entity.type
_entity.pdbx_description
1 polymer ?
#
loop_
_entity_poly.entity_id
_entity_poly.type
_entity_poly.pdbx_seq_one_letter_code
_entity_poly.pdbx_strand_id
1 'polypeptide(L)'
;MPDIDVAATASRIIANIEKVIIGKRPQLTLAVAAYFSEGHILLEDVPGVAKTMLARALARTVGCTFKRLQCTPDLLPSDVTGVSIFNQKTSEFEFRPGPVFAQTLLADEINRATPRTQAALLEAMAERRVSADGQTYVLKPPFLVIATQNPIDQEGTFPLPEAQLDRFLVRLSLGYPSLEEEGKMLTRLQKGHPIDDLKTVVSAEDVLACQETIRAVHVDDKVMRYILEIVHSSRNHEDILLGGSPRASIALFRTAQALAAVSGRDFALPDDVKKMAQPVLAHRLILKPESRLRKRTASVVVRDLVGDARVPITDKQKAVAEDYFE
;
A
#
# COMPACT_ATOMS: atom_id res chain seq x y z
N MET A 1 27.38 1.44 0.09
CA MET A 1 25.98 1.03 0.33
C MET A 1 25.86 -0.41 -0.13
N PRO A 2 25.05 -1.28 0.49
CA PRO A 2 24.86 -2.61 -0.08
C PRO A 2 24.25 -2.42 -1.46
N ASP A 3 24.94 -2.93 -2.48
CA ASP A 3 24.61 -2.79 -3.90
C ASP A 3 23.44 -3.75 -4.20
N ILE A 4 22.28 -3.46 -3.60
CA ILE A 4 21.10 -4.31 -3.76
C ILE A 4 20.39 -3.95 -5.06
N ASP A 5 20.24 -4.95 -5.92
CA ASP A 5 19.42 -4.81 -7.11
C ASP A 5 17.92 -4.84 -6.70
N VAL A 6 17.33 -3.65 -6.65
CA VAL A 6 15.91 -3.45 -6.30
C VAL A 6 14.98 -4.18 -7.27
N ALA A 7 15.31 -4.20 -8.57
CA ALA A 7 14.47 -4.81 -9.59
C ALA A 7 14.52 -6.34 -9.54
N ALA A 8 15.70 -6.92 -9.34
CA ALA A 8 15.85 -8.34 -9.12
C ALA A 8 15.15 -8.78 -7.83
N THR A 9 15.29 -8.01 -6.75
CA THR A 9 14.64 -8.27 -5.46
C THR A 9 13.12 -8.22 -5.59
N ALA A 10 12.58 -7.16 -6.21
CA ALA A 10 11.15 -7.03 -6.47
C ALA A 10 10.63 -8.17 -7.36
N SER A 11 11.37 -8.53 -8.41
CA SER A 11 10.99 -9.62 -9.32
C SER A 11 10.91 -10.97 -8.60
N ARG A 12 11.86 -11.25 -7.68
CA ARG A 12 11.83 -12.46 -6.82
C ARG A 12 10.62 -12.45 -5.89
N ILE A 13 10.31 -11.31 -5.27
CA ILE A 13 9.14 -11.16 -4.40
C ILE A 13 7.85 -11.43 -5.19
N ILE A 14 7.67 -10.74 -6.32
CA ILE A 14 6.47 -10.84 -7.15
C ILE A 14 6.31 -12.28 -7.68
N ALA A 15 7.37 -12.86 -8.25
CA ALA A 15 7.32 -14.23 -8.77
C ALA A 15 6.99 -15.27 -7.69
N ASN A 16 7.42 -15.04 -6.45
CA ASN A 16 7.05 -15.92 -5.34
C ASN A 16 5.58 -15.77 -4.98
N ILE A 17 5.06 -14.55 -4.89
CA ILE A 17 3.64 -14.28 -4.59
C ILE A 17 2.73 -14.82 -5.72
N GLU A 18 3.17 -14.81 -6.98
CA GLU A 18 2.43 -15.34 -8.14
C GLU A 18 2.18 -16.86 -8.12
N LYS A 19 2.93 -17.58 -7.27
CA LYS A 19 2.63 -19.00 -6.98
C LYS A 19 1.29 -19.16 -6.24
N VAL A 20 0.86 -18.13 -5.54
CA VAL A 20 -0.38 -18.13 -4.74
C VAL A 20 -1.46 -17.25 -5.37
N ILE A 21 -1.10 -16.10 -5.93
CA ILE A 21 -2.04 -15.14 -6.52
C ILE A 21 -1.82 -15.09 -8.04
N ILE A 22 -2.82 -15.52 -8.80
CA ILE A 22 -2.70 -15.69 -10.25
C ILE A 22 -3.23 -14.44 -10.95
N GLY A 23 -2.53 -13.97 -12.00
CA GLY A 23 -3.06 -12.95 -12.92
C GLY A 23 -3.01 -11.50 -12.42
N LYS A 24 -2.43 -11.24 -11.25
CA LYS A 24 -2.44 -9.92 -10.61
C LYS A 24 -1.08 -9.21 -10.62
N ARG A 25 -0.18 -9.53 -11.58
CA ARG A 25 1.15 -8.92 -11.71
C ARG A 25 1.14 -7.39 -11.58
N PRO A 26 0.22 -6.64 -12.23
CA PRO A 26 0.19 -5.18 -12.10
C PRO A 26 -0.05 -4.73 -10.65
N GLN A 27 -1.04 -5.32 -9.97
CA GLN A 27 -1.37 -4.99 -8.58
C GLN A 27 -0.25 -5.38 -7.62
N LEU A 28 0.40 -6.54 -7.84
CA LEU A 28 1.55 -6.98 -7.06
C LEU A 28 2.74 -6.03 -7.22
N THR A 29 2.98 -5.53 -8.44
CA THR A 29 4.04 -4.55 -8.72
C THR A 29 3.80 -3.25 -7.96
N LEU A 30 2.56 -2.74 -7.98
CA LEU A 30 2.18 -1.53 -7.24
C LEU A 30 2.25 -1.74 -5.71
N ALA A 31 1.87 -2.91 -5.22
CA ALA A 31 1.96 -3.26 -3.80
C ALA A 31 3.43 -3.33 -3.33
N VAL A 32 4.32 -3.93 -4.12
CA VAL A 32 5.76 -3.97 -3.81
C VAL A 32 6.37 -2.57 -3.87
N ALA A 33 6.03 -1.76 -4.88
CA ALA A 33 6.47 -0.37 -4.96
C ALA A 33 6.00 0.45 -3.75
N ALA A 34 4.76 0.26 -3.29
CA ALA A 34 4.25 0.91 -2.08
C ALA A 34 4.99 0.42 -0.82
N TYR A 35 5.26 -0.87 -0.68
CA TYR A 35 5.98 -1.44 0.46
C TYR A 35 7.44 -0.94 0.52
N PHE A 36 8.12 -0.86 -0.62
CA PHE A 36 9.45 -0.30 -0.72
C PHE A 36 9.48 1.23 -0.61
N SER A 37 8.34 1.90 -0.81
CA SER A 37 8.14 3.31 -0.46
C SER A 37 7.75 3.50 1.00
N GLU A 38 7.90 2.47 1.84
CA GLU A 38 7.57 2.53 3.27
C GLU A 38 6.10 2.86 3.57
N GLY A 39 5.22 2.57 2.60
CA GLY A 39 3.80 2.90 2.65
C GLY A 39 2.89 1.75 3.02
N HIS A 40 1.77 2.10 3.65
CA HIS A 40 0.69 1.18 3.96
C HIS A 40 -0.30 1.08 2.78
N ILE A 41 -0.96 -0.07 2.67
CA ILE A 41 -1.83 -0.40 1.54
C ILE A 41 -3.27 -0.54 2.04
N LEU A 42 -4.21 0.11 1.36
CA LEU A 42 -5.64 -0.10 1.54
C LEU A 42 -6.17 -0.97 0.39
N LEU A 43 -6.79 -2.11 0.72
CA LEU A 43 -7.43 -3.01 -0.23
C LEU A 43 -8.95 -2.83 -0.17
N GLU A 44 -9.49 -2.15 -1.17
CA GLU A 44 -10.92 -1.95 -1.32
C GLU A 44 -11.44 -2.90 -2.40
N ASP A 45 -12.29 -3.84 -2.01
CA ASP A 45 -12.74 -4.89 -2.92
C ASP A 45 -13.89 -5.68 -2.28
N VAL A 46 -14.59 -6.46 -3.09
CA VAL A 46 -15.65 -7.38 -2.65
C VAL A 46 -15.12 -8.54 -1.79
N PRO A 47 -15.96 -9.20 -0.98
CA PRO A 47 -15.59 -10.39 -0.23
C PRO A 47 -15.08 -11.52 -1.14
N GLY A 48 -14.21 -12.38 -0.60
CA GLY A 48 -13.74 -13.57 -1.31
C GLY A 48 -12.58 -13.37 -2.28
N VAL A 49 -12.08 -12.15 -2.46
CA VAL A 49 -10.83 -11.91 -3.22
C VAL A 49 -9.58 -12.14 -2.36
N ALA A 50 -8.45 -12.43 -3.01
CA ALA A 50 -7.19 -12.88 -2.42
C ALA A 50 -6.44 -11.88 -1.50
N LYS A 51 -7.14 -10.97 -0.80
CA LYS A 51 -6.58 -9.94 0.10
C LYS A 51 -5.76 -10.55 1.23
N THR A 52 -6.35 -11.50 1.94
CA THR A 52 -5.69 -12.22 3.04
C THR A 52 -4.48 -13.00 2.52
N MET A 53 -4.60 -13.55 1.32
CA MET A 53 -3.50 -14.25 0.66
C MET A 53 -2.35 -13.32 0.30
N LEU A 54 -2.63 -12.10 -0.15
CA LEU A 54 -1.60 -11.12 -0.48
C LEU A 54 -0.75 -10.78 0.74
N ALA A 55 -1.39 -10.43 1.85
CA ALA A 55 -0.67 -10.06 3.07
C ALA A 55 0.15 -11.22 3.63
N ARG A 56 -0.43 -12.43 3.69
CA ARG A 56 0.27 -13.62 4.17
C ARG A 56 1.42 -14.04 3.23
N ALA A 57 1.20 -13.95 1.91
CA ALA A 57 2.21 -14.31 0.92
C ALA A 57 3.39 -13.33 0.93
N LEU A 58 3.12 -12.02 1.04
CA LEU A 58 4.15 -11.00 1.12
C LEU A 58 5.01 -11.20 2.38
N ALA A 59 4.38 -11.36 3.55
CA ALA A 59 5.09 -11.59 4.81
C ALA A 59 6.00 -12.85 4.76
N ARG A 60 5.46 -13.99 4.28
CA ARG A 60 6.23 -15.23 4.13
C ARG A 60 7.39 -15.10 3.14
N THR A 61 7.15 -14.40 2.02
CA THR A 61 8.13 -14.17 0.95
C THR A 61 9.37 -13.43 1.45
N VAL A 62 9.19 -12.46 2.37
CA VAL A 62 10.28 -11.66 2.94
C VAL A 62 10.75 -12.10 4.34
N GLY A 63 10.19 -13.20 4.87
CA GLY A 63 10.56 -13.72 6.20
C GLY A 63 10.10 -12.86 7.37
N CYS A 64 9.11 -11.99 7.17
CA CYS A 64 8.58 -11.09 8.18
C CYS A 64 7.53 -11.77 9.06
N THR A 65 7.42 -11.33 10.32
CA THR A 65 6.32 -11.75 11.19
C THR A 65 4.98 -11.27 10.65
N PHE A 66 3.98 -12.15 10.69
CA PHE A 66 2.63 -11.87 10.21
C PHE A 66 1.62 -11.96 11.34
N LYS A 67 0.74 -10.97 11.43
CA LYS A 67 -0.47 -11.03 12.25
C LYS A 67 -1.68 -10.61 11.42
N ARG A 68 -2.80 -11.28 11.67
CA ARG A 68 -4.11 -10.90 11.16
C ARG A 68 -4.93 -10.37 12.34
N LEU A 69 -5.50 -9.19 12.15
CA LEU A 69 -6.44 -8.55 13.05
C LEU A 69 -7.76 -8.45 12.30
N GLN A 70 -8.79 -9.13 12.80
CA GLN A 70 -10.15 -8.93 12.32
C GLN A 70 -10.73 -7.72 13.06
N CYS A 71 -11.13 -6.69 12.33
CA CYS A 71 -11.78 -5.54 12.93
C CYS A 71 -13.27 -5.87 13.16
N THR A 72 -13.68 -5.72 14.42
CA THR A 72 -15.05 -5.92 14.88
C THR A 72 -15.49 -4.70 15.71
N PRO A 73 -16.81 -4.48 15.89
CA PRO A 73 -17.30 -3.32 16.63
C PRO A 73 -16.90 -3.29 18.11
N ASP A 74 -16.58 -4.45 18.69
CA ASP A 74 -16.15 -4.64 20.08
C ASP A 74 -14.62 -4.55 20.26
N LEU A 75 -13.85 -4.49 19.17
CA LEU A 75 -12.39 -4.42 19.23
C LEU A 75 -11.92 -3.15 19.94
N LEU A 76 -11.12 -3.30 21.00
CA LEU A 76 -10.59 -2.18 21.77
C LEU A 76 -9.25 -1.68 21.18
N PRO A 77 -8.89 -0.41 21.41
CA PRO A 77 -7.58 0.12 21.02
C PRO A 77 -6.42 -0.73 21.56
N SER A 78 -6.56 -1.22 22.80
CA SER A 78 -5.57 -2.06 23.48
C SER A 78 -5.42 -3.45 22.87
N ASP A 79 -6.44 -3.97 22.18
CA ASP A 79 -6.32 -5.23 21.44
C ASP A 79 -5.46 -5.07 20.18
N VAL A 80 -5.26 -3.83 19.73
CA VAL A 80 -4.39 -3.48 18.59
C VAL A 80 -2.99 -3.17 19.08
N THR A 81 -2.87 -2.28 20.09
CA THR A 81 -1.59 -1.77 20.58
C THR A 81 -0.95 -2.67 21.61
N GLY A 82 -1.70 -3.45 22.37
CA GLY A 82 -1.21 -4.26 23.48
C GLY A 82 -1.70 -3.75 24.83
N VAL A 83 -1.49 -4.58 25.86
CA VAL A 83 -1.95 -4.35 27.24
C VAL A 83 -0.84 -4.69 28.22
N SER A 84 -0.74 -3.95 29.32
CA SER A 84 0.07 -4.37 30.45
C SER A 84 -0.77 -5.23 31.40
N ILE A 85 -0.33 -6.46 31.62
CA ILE A 85 -1.00 -7.40 32.51
C ILE A 85 -0.19 -7.52 33.79
N PHE A 86 -0.85 -7.42 34.94
CA PHE A 86 -0.19 -7.66 36.22
C PHE A 86 0.17 -9.13 36.37
N ASN A 87 1.46 -9.44 36.43
CA ASN A 87 1.97 -10.78 36.63
C ASN A 87 2.06 -11.07 38.13
N GLN A 88 1.14 -11.90 38.65
CA GLN A 88 1.06 -12.23 40.08
C GLN A 88 2.33 -12.90 40.63
N LYS A 89 3.14 -13.56 39.77
CA LYS A 89 4.38 -14.23 40.22
C LYS A 89 5.50 -13.24 40.48
N THR A 90 5.63 -12.21 39.64
CA THR A 90 6.67 -11.19 39.76
C THR A 90 6.19 -9.95 40.49
N SER A 91 4.86 -9.79 40.67
CA SER A 91 4.21 -8.58 41.15
C SER A 91 4.56 -7.33 40.32
N GLU A 92 4.80 -7.54 39.04
CA GLU A 92 5.15 -6.50 38.06
C GLU A 92 4.14 -6.49 36.91
N PHE A 93 3.98 -5.33 36.28
CA PHE A 93 3.22 -5.20 35.04
C PHE A 93 4.05 -5.66 33.86
N GLU A 94 3.61 -6.70 33.16
CA GLU A 94 4.24 -7.23 31.95
C GLU A 94 3.47 -6.75 30.71
N PHE A 95 4.16 -6.03 29.81
CA PHE A 95 3.55 -5.60 28.56
C PHE A 95 3.39 -6.77 27.59
N ARG A 96 2.16 -7.02 27.16
CA ARG A 96 1.80 -7.98 26.11
C ARG A 96 1.60 -7.23 24.80
N PRO A 97 2.51 -7.38 23.82
CA PRO A 97 2.44 -6.64 22.57
C PRO A 97 1.21 -7.07 21.76
N GLY A 98 0.49 -6.07 21.24
CA GLY A 98 -0.62 -6.29 20.32
C GLY A 98 -0.16 -6.73 18.92
N PRO A 99 -1.10 -7.04 18.01
CA PRO A 99 -0.81 -7.47 16.64
C PRO A 99 -0.03 -6.45 15.81
N VAL A 100 -0.07 -5.16 16.18
CA VAL A 100 0.70 -4.09 15.53
C VAL A 100 2.22 -4.26 15.62
N PHE A 101 2.72 -5.07 16.55
CA PHE A 101 4.14 -5.38 16.68
C PHE A 101 4.66 -6.38 15.63
N ALA A 102 3.78 -6.91 14.77
CA ALA A 102 4.20 -7.69 13.61
C ALA A 102 4.77 -6.80 12.51
N GLN A 103 5.78 -7.30 11.80
CA GLN A 103 6.38 -6.61 10.64
C GLN A 103 5.38 -6.51 9.46
N THR A 104 4.42 -7.42 9.38
CA THR A 104 3.28 -7.34 8.46
C THR A 104 1.97 -7.59 9.20
N LEU A 105 1.10 -6.58 9.22
CA LEU A 105 -0.23 -6.63 9.80
C LEU A 105 -1.29 -6.59 8.70
N LEU A 106 -2.19 -7.57 8.69
CA LEU A 106 -3.45 -7.49 7.95
C LEU A 106 -4.56 -7.02 8.90
N ALA A 107 -5.12 -5.84 8.66
CA ALA A 107 -6.29 -5.32 9.36
C ALA A 107 -7.53 -5.50 8.49
N ASP A 108 -8.26 -6.59 8.72
CA ASP A 108 -9.40 -7.00 7.90
C ASP A 108 -10.66 -6.24 8.32
N GLU A 109 -11.38 -5.66 7.36
CA GLU A 109 -12.62 -4.90 7.57
C GLU A 109 -12.44 -3.72 8.53
N ILE A 110 -11.39 -2.90 8.33
CA ILE A 110 -11.05 -1.77 9.23
C ILE A 110 -12.23 -0.82 9.49
N ASN A 111 -13.17 -0.72 8.55
CA ASN A 111 -14.41 0.04 8.70
C ASN A 111 -15.39 -0.56 9.73
N ARG A 112 -15.20 -1.76 10.27
CA ARG A 112 -16.04 -2.31 11.35
C ARG A 112 -15.54 -1.95 12.75
N ALA A 113 -14.28 -1.54 12.88
CA ALA A 113 -13.73 -1.09 14.15
C ALA A 113 -14.25 0.30 14.53
N THR A 114 -14.38 0.56 15.83
CA THR A 114 -14.77 1.89 16.31
C THR A 114 -13.76 2.97 15.91
N PRO A 115 -14.15 4.25 15.80
CA PRO A 115 -13.23 5.34 15.46
C PRO A 115 -12.00 5.44 16.38
N ARG A 116 -12.15 5.08 17.67
CA ARG A 116 -11.03 5.07 18.63
C ARG A 116 -10.01 3.98 18.31
N THR A 117 -10.49 2.80 17.94
CA THR A 117 -9.63 1.66 17.57
C THR A 117 -8.96 1.88 16.22
N GLN A 118 -9.67 2.46 15.25
CA GLN A 118 -9.09 2.93 13.99
C GLN A 118 -7.97 3.94 14.23
N ALA A 119 -8.20 4.94 15.09
CA ALA A 119 -7.19 5.94 15.44
C ALA A 119 -5.92 5.31 16.03
N ALA A 120 -6.04 4.35 16.95
CA ALA A 120 -4.90 3.68 17.55
C ALA A 120 -4.04 2.91 16.53
N LEU A 121 -4.67 2.20 15.58
CA LEU A 121 -3.96 1.54 14.48
C LEU A 121 -3.22 2.56 13.59
N LEU A 122 -3.92 3.64 13.23
CA LEU A 122 -3.41 4.67 12.33
C LEU A 122 -2.31 5.54 12.96
N GLU A 123 -2.34 5.72 14.27
CA GLU A 123 -1.29 6.37 15.04
C GLU A 123 -0.02 5.50 15.01
N ALA A 124 -0.15 4.21 15.28
CA ALA A 124 0.98 3.28 15.20
C ALA A 124 1.57 3.20 13.78
N MET A 125 0.74 3.30 12.74
CA MET A 125 1.18 3.44 11.34
C MET A 125 2.01 4.71 11.11
N ALA A 126 1.54 5.85 11.59
CA ALA A 126 2.21 7.13 11.37
C ALA A 126 3.50 7.28 12.18
N GLU A 127 3.46 6.87 13.45
CA GLU A 127 4.54 7.09 14.42
C GLU A 127 5.56 5.96 14.44
N ARG A 128 5.19 4.76 13.95
CA ARG A 128 6.00 3.53 14.02
C ARG A 128 6.46 3.16 15.43
N ARG A 129 5.68 3.57 16.42
CA ARG A 129 5.86 3.29 17.84
C ARG A 129 4.49 3.27 18.51
N VAL A 130 4.42 2.61 19.64
CA VAL A 130 3.25 2.54 20.50
C VAL A 130 3.65 3.01 21.89
N SER A 131 2.87 3.93 22.46
CA SER A 131 3.06 4.38 23.83
C SER A 131 2.01 3.73 24.72
N ALA A 132 2.45 2.98 25.72
CA ALA A 132 1.59 2.32 26.71
C ALA A 132 2.21 2.45 28.10
N ASP A 133 1.41 2.85 29.09
CA ASP A 133 1.80 2.99 30.50
C ASP A 133 3.10 3.78 30.73
N GLY A 134 3.27 4.88 30.00
CA GLY A 134 4.44 5.76 30.10
C GLY A 134 5.70 5.24 29.41
N GLN A 135 5.67 4.03 28.82
CA GLN A 135 6.77 3.48 28.03
C GLN A 135 6.46 3.56 26.53
N THR A 136 7.47 3.85 25.73
CA THR A 136 7.37 3.89 24.26
C THR A 136 8.07 2.68 23.68
N TYR A 137 7.35 1.91 22.88
CA TYR A 137 7.83 0.71 22.21
C TYR A 137 7.93 0.97 20.70
N VAL A 138 9.12 0.79 20.12
CA VAL A 138 9.35 0.98 18.69
C VAL A 138 8.94 -0.27 17.91
N LEU A 139 8.23 -0.09 16.79
CA LEU A 139 7.83 -1.20 15.94
C LEU A 139 9.02 -1.71 15.13
N LYS A 140 9.13 -3.03 15.00
CA LYS A 140 10.24 -3.67 14.28
C LYS A 140 10.13 -3.39 12.77
N PRO A 141 11.16 -2.79 12.12
CA PRO A 141 11.17 -2.58 10.68
C PRO A 141 11.57 -3.85 9.91
N PRO A 142 11.20 -4.00 8.62
CA PRO A 142 10.21 -3.20 7.91
C PRO A 142 8.80 -3.42 8.49
N PHE A 143 7.98 -2.37 8.50
CA PHE A 143 6.63 -2.40 9.05
C PHE A 143 5.60 -2.06 7.96
N LEU A 144 4.73 -3.03 7.66
CA LEU A 144 3.68 -2.91 6.65
C LEU A 144 2.31 -3.19 7.28
N VAL A 145 1.35 -2.34 6.96
CA VAL A 145 -0.06 -2.54 7.28
C VAL A 145 -0.81 -2.63 5.96
N ILE A 146 -1.54 -3.73 5.80
CA ILE A 146 -2.50 -3.93 4.72
C ILE A 146 -3.87 -3.91 5.38
N ALA A 147 -4.64 -2.85 5.16
CA ALA A 147 -6.01 -2.77 5.65
C ALA A 147 -6.98 -3.17 4.54
N THR A 148 -8.09 -3.81 4.88
CA THR A 148 -9.17 -4.11 3.92
C THR A 148 -10.43 -3.35 4.29
N GLN A 149 -11.17 -2.92 3.28
CA GLN A 149 -12.52 -2.38 3.43
C GLN A 149 -13.46 -3.07 2.45
N ASN A 150 -14.68 -3.33 2.90
CA ASN A 150 -15.77 -3.78 2.06
C ASN A 150 -16.72 -2.60 1.81
N PRO A 151 -16.89 -2.13 0.57
CA PRO A 151 -17.74 -0.98 0.27
C PRO A 151 -19.25 -1.27 0.35
N ILE A 152 -19.65 -2.54 0.46
CA ILE A 152 -21.07 -2.96 0.39
C ILE A 152 -21.73 -3.04 1.77
N ASP A 153 -20.96 -3.24 2.85
CA ASP A 153 -21.52 -3.39 4.21
C ASP A 153 -21.89 -2.03 4.81
N GLN A 154 -23.20 -1.72 4.80
CA GLN A 154 -23.75 -0.47 5.34
C GLN A 154 -24.19 -0.58 6.82
N GLU A 155 -24.46 -1.78 7.34
CA GLU A 155 -24.88 -1.94 8.73
C GLU A 155 -23.66 -2.13 9.66
N GLY A 156 -23.57 -1.28 10.69
CA GLY A 156 -22.56 -1.40 11.74
C GLY A 156 -21.13 -1.06 11.32
N THR A 157 -20.96 -0.25 10.25
CA THR A 157 -19.64 0.23 9.80
C THR A 157 -19.42 1.71 10.11
N PHE A 158 -18.18 2.02 10.47
CA PHE A 158 -17.63 3.35 10.69
C PHE A 158 -16.67 3.68 9.53
N PRO A 159 -17.08 4.52 8.56
CA PRO A 159 -16.22 4.89 7.45
C PRO A 159 -14.98 5.62 7.97
N LEU A 160 -13.81 5.34 7.37
CA LEU A 160 -12.60 6.08 7.67
C LEU A 160 -12.76 7.53 7.19
N PRO A 161 -12.60 8.53 8.08
CA PRO A 161 -12.47 9.92 7.66
C PRO A 161 -11.32 10.10 6.68
N GLU A 162 -11.38 11.13 5.87
CA GLU A 162 -10.48 11.37 4.75
C GLU A 162 -9.06 11.68 5.25
N ALA A 163 -8.94 12.34 6.39
CA ALA A 163 -7.67 12.52 7.10
C ALA A 163 -7.02 11.18 7.52
N GLN A 164 -7.83 10.15 7.74
CA GLN A 164 -7.37 8.79 8.06
C GLN A 164 -7.00 8.01 6.80
N LEU A 165 -7.83 8.07 5.76
CA LEU A 165 -7.54 7.46 4.46
C LEU A 165 -6.21 7.98 3.87
N ASP A 166 -5.89 9.25 4.06
CA ASP A 166 -4.65 9.88 3.58
C ASP A 166 -3.37 9.25 4.17
N ARG A 167 -3.47 8.50 5.29
CA ARG A 167 -2.35 7.72 5.86
C ARG A 167 -2.01 6.45 5.09
N PHE A 168 -2.89 5.95 4.23
CA PHE A 168 -2.56 4.86 3.32
C PHE A 168 -1.88 5.43 2.07
N LEU A 169 -0.70 4.89 1.73
CA LEU A 169 0.06 5.38 0.59
C LEU A 169 -0.69 5.11 -0.71
N VAL A 170 -1.18 3.88 -0.86
CA VAL A 170 -1.95 3.44 -2.03
C VAL A 170 -3.25 2.76 -1.62
N ARG A 171 -4.26 2.93 -2.47
CA ARG A 171 -5.48 2.12 -2.48
C ARG A 171 -5.51 1.25 -3.72
N LEU A 172 -5.62 -0.06 -3.54
CA LEU A 172 -5.62 -1.06 -4.61
C LEU A 172 -6.89 -1.91 -4.58
N SER A 173 -7.27 -2.44 -5.74
CA SER A 173 -8.29 -3.49 -5.91
C SER A 173 -7.64 -4.61 -6.73
N LEU A 174 -7.81 -5.84 -6.25
CA LEU A 174 -7.40 -7.07 -6.93
C LEU A 174 -8.47 -7.49 -7.94
N GLY A 175 -9.74 -7.32 -7.60
CA GLY A 175 -10.88 -7.78 -8.38
C GLY A 175 -10.96 -9.31 -8.49
N TYR A 176 -12.02 -9.81 -9.11
CA TYR A 176 -12.16 -11.25 -9.37
C TYR A 176 -11.09 -11.76 -10.34
N PRO A 177 -10.67 -13.02 -10.20
CA PRO A 177 -9.85 -13.66 -11.23
C PRO A 177 -10.69 -13.89 -12.49
N SER A 178 -10.04 -14.04 -13.64
CA SER A 178 -10.71 -14.53 -14.84
C SER A 178 -11.07 -16.02 -14.68
N LEU A 179 -11.97 -16.54 -15.52
CA LEU A 179 -12.35 -17.95 -15.52
C LEU A 179 -11.12 -18.88 -15.64
N GLU A 180 -10.14 -18.50 -16.46
CA GLU A 180 -8.90 -19.27 -16.61
C GLU A 180 -8.02 -19.21 -15.36
N GLU A 181 -7.97 -18.05 -14.69
CA GLU A 181 -7.23 -17.86 -13.44
C GLU A 181 -7.86 -18.65 -12.29
N GLU A 182 -9.19 -18.66 -12.20
CA GLU A 182 -9.96 -19.49 -11.25
C GLU A 182 -9.73 -20.98 -11.50
N GLY A 183 -9.77 -21.43 -12.76
CA GLY A 183 -9.47 -22.82 -13.11
C GLY A 183 -8.07 -23.26 -12.67
N LYS A 184 -7.06 -22.39 -12.86
CA LYS A 184 -5.69 -22.63 -12.37
C LYS A 184 -5.63 -22.66 -10.85
N MET A 185 -6.40 -21.81 -10.15
CA MET A 185 -6.49 -21.81 -8.69
C MET A 185 -7.06 -23.13 -8.16
N LEU A 186 -8.16 -23.61 -8.73
CA LEU A 186 -8.78 -24.89 -8.35
C LEU A 186 -7.82 -26.07 -8.57
N THR A 187 -7.11 -26.08 -9.70
CA THR A 187 -6.11 -27.12 -10.00
C THR A 187 -4.98 -27.15 -8.96
N ARG A 188 -4.53 -25.98 -8.48
CA ARG A 188 -3.49 -25.90 -7.46
C ARG A 188 -3.98 -26.38 -6.09
N LEU A 189 -5.22 -26.03 -5.72
CA LEU A 189 -5.82 -26.42 -4.44
C LEU A 189 -5.95 -27.95 -4.27
N GLN A 190 -6.04 -28.73 -5.36
CA GLN A 190 -6.05 -30.19 -5.30
C GLN A 190 -4.82 -30.79 -4.63
N LYS A 191 -3.67 -30.11 -4.67
CA LYS A 191 -2.40 -30.57 -4.09
C LYS A 191 -2.11 -29.98 -2.71
N GLY A 192 -3.04 -29.20 -2.14
CA GLY A 192 -2.84 -28.41 -0.92
C GLY A 192 -2.84 -26.91 -1.20
N HIS A 193 -2.89 -26.09 -0.13
CA HIS A 193 -2.93 -24.64 -0.30
C HIS A 193 -1.52 -24.12 -0.65
N PRO A 194 -1.31 -23.43 -1.80
CA PRO A 194 0.03 -23.01 -2.27
C PRO A 194 0.81 -22.08 -1.33
N ILE A 195 0.13 -21.53 -0.32
CA ILE A 195 0.71 -20.64 0.66
C ILE A 195 1.56 -21.40 1.67
N ASP A 196 1.22 -22.67 1.93
CA ASP A 196 1.87 -23.48 2.96
C ASP A 196 3.27 -23.89 2.51
N ASP A 197 3.46 -24.11 1.20
CA ASP A 197 4.75 -24.38 0.56
C ASP A 197 5.56 -23.11 0.22
N LEU A 198 5.01 -21.93 0.48
CA LEU A 198 5.65 -20.68 0.13
C LEU A 198 6.86 -20.42 1.03
N LYS A 199 8.07 -20.51 0.44
CA LYS A 199 9.33 -20.26 1.13
C LYS A 199 9.71 -18.79 1.09
N THR A 200 10.46 -18.36 2.10
CA THR A 200 11.15 -17.07 2.10
C THR A 200 12.20 -17.04 1.00
N VAL A 201 12.16 -16.00 0.18
CA VAL A 201 13.10 -15.79 -0.93
C VAL A 201 13.94 -14.54 -0.75
N VAL A 202 13.48 -13.58 0.04
CA VAL A 202 14.19 -12.33 0.34
C VAL A 202 14.15 -12.13 1.86
N SER A 203 15.13 -11.47 2.44
CA SER A 203 15.17 -11.17 3.89
C SER A 203 14.49 -9.84 4.23
N ALA A 204 14.23 -9.60 5.50
CA ALA A 204 13.74 -8.32 5.98
C ALA A 204 14.78 -7.20 5.78
N GLU A 205 16.06 -7.54 5.90
CA GLU A 205 17.21 -6.66 5.70
C GLU A 205 17.33 -6.22 4.24
N ASP A 206 17.08 -7.13 3.30
CA ASP A 206 17.03 -6.82 1.86
C ASP A 206 15.92 -5.80 1.55
N VAL A 207 14.75 -5.92 2.19
CA VAL A 207 13.67 -4.93 2.03
C VAL A 207 14.11 -3.56 2.54
N LEU A 208 14.79 -3.50 3.69
CA LEU A 208 15.31 -2.24 4.23
C LEU A 208 16.37 -1.62 3.32
N ALA A 209 17.25 -2.44 2.74
CA ALA A 209 18.24 -1.99 1.77
C ALA A 209 17.56 -1.46 0.48
N CYS A 210 16.49 -2.08 0.02
CA CYS A 210 15.69 -1.58 -1.11
C CYS A 210 15.03 -0.23 -0.79
N GLN A 211 14.45 -0.09 0.41
CA GLN A 211 13.82 1.16 0.87
C GLN A 211 14.83 2.32 0.87
N GLU A 212 16.06 2.07 1.31
CA GLU A 212 17.11 3.10 1.29
C GLU A 212 17.58 3.42 -0.13
N THR A 213 17.78 2.40 -0.97
CA THR A 213 18.25 2.57 -2.36
C THR A 213 17.27 3.39 -3.20
N ILE A 214 15.96 3.19 -3.01
CA ILE A 214 14.92 3.93 -3.74
C ILE A 214 14.98 5.43 -3.48
N ARG A 215 15.45 5.87 -2.31
CA ARG A 215 15.55 7.29 -1.98
C ARG A 215 16.55 8.02 -2.88
N ALA A 216 17.53 7.29 -3.43
CA ALA A 216 18.56 7.82 -4.32
C ALA A 216 18.14 7.83 -5.81
N VAL A 217 17.00 7.23 -6.17
CA VAL A 217 16.49 7.23 -7.56
C VAL A 217 16.26 8.66 -8.02
N HIS A 218 16.82 9.02 -9.18
CA HIS A 218 16.73 10.37 -9.70
C HIS A 218 15.31 10.71 -10.17
N VAL A 219 14.84 11.90 -9.84
CA VAL A 219 13.59 12.46 -10.38
C VAL A 219 13.93 13.82 -10.98
N ASP A 220 13.77 13.92 -12.30
CA ASP A 220 14.02 15.14 -13.05
C ASP A 220 13.02 16.25 -12.65
N ASP A 221 13.46 17.51 -12.65
CA ASP A 221 12.63 18.67 -12.33
C ASP A 221 11.36 18.74 -13.17
N LYS A 222 11.40 18.29 -14.43
CA LYS A 222 10.23 18.23 -15.30
C LYS A 222 9.20 17.21 -14.79
N VAL A 223 9.64 16.05 -14.31
CA VAL A 223 8.75 15.03 -13.72
C VAL A 223 8.19 15.52 -12.39
N MET A 224 9.01 16.21 -11.58
CA MET A 224 8.55 16.85 -10.35
C MET A 224 7.48 17.90 -10.62
N ARG A 225 7.66 18.76 -11.63
CA ARG A 225 6.65 19.73 -12.08
C ARG A 225 5.37 19.03 -12.56
N TYR A 226 5.49 17.93 -13.30
CA TYR A 226 4.34 17.15 -13.74
C TYR A 226 3.53 16.59 -12.57
N ILE A 227 4.18 16.07 -11.52
CA ILE A 227 3.51 15.64 -10.28
C ILE A 227 2.76 16.81 -9.63
N LEU A 228 3.40 17.97 -9.53
CA LEU A 228 2.81 19.16 -8.92
C LEU A 228 1.62 19.67 -9.74
N GLU A 229 1.70 19.65 -11.07
CA GLU A 229 0.61 20.02 -11.97
C GLU A 229 -0.61 19.13 -11.75
N ILE A 230 -0.46 17.80 -11.75
CA ILE A 230 -1.57 16.87 -11.49
C ILE A 230 -2.23 17.16 -10.13
N VAL A 231 -1.44 17.29 -9.06
CA VAL A 231 -1.99 17.51 -7.72
C VAL A 231 -2.62 18.89 -7.59
N HIS A 232 -2.02 19.94 -8.15
CA HIS A 232 -2.56 21.29 -8.09
C HIS A 232 -3.84 21.42 -8.93
N SER A 233 -3.88 20.85 -10.12
CA SER A 233 -5.07 20.79 -10.97
C SER A 233 -6.23 20.10 -10.26
N SER A 234 -5.97 19.07 -9.43
CA SER A 234 -7.01 18.44 -8.62
C SER A 234 -7.69 19.38 -7.62
N ARG A 235 -7.02 20.46 -7.19
CA ARG A 235 -7.59 21.44 -6.23
C ARG A 235 -8.54 22.43 -6.89
N ASN A 236 -8.37 22.65 -8.19
CA ASN A 236 -9.15 23.61 -8.98
C ASN A 236 -10.13 22.91 -9.93
N HIS A 237 -10.21 21.58 -9.91
CA HIS A 237 -11.05 20.79 -10.80
C HIS A 237 -12.54 20.95 -10.48
N GLU A 238 -13.38 21.10 -11.50
CA GLU A 238 -14.81 21.41 -11.33
C GLU A 238 -15.59 20.35 -10.53
N ASP A 239 -15.24 19.07 -10.68
CA ASP A 239 -15.87 17.94 -9.99
C ASP A 239 -15.39 17.70 -8.55
N ILE A 240 -14.32 18.39 -8.12
CA ILE A 240 -13.66 18.11 -6.85
C ILE A 240 -14.06 19.14 -5.79
N LEU A 241 -14.51 18.65 -4.64
CA LEU A 241 -14.77 19.44 -3.43
C LEU A 241 -13.50 19.64 -2.61
N LEU A 242 -12.68 18.59 -2.50
CA LEU A 242 -11.37 18.64 -1.82
C LEU A 242 -10.33 17.91 -2.65
N GLY A 243 -9.33 18.65 -3.12
CA GLY A 243 -8.22 18.15 -3.93
C GLY A 243 -7.08 17.53 -3.11
N GLY A 244 -6.04 17.07 -3.81
CA GLY A 244 -4.89 16.40 -3.20
C GLY A 244 -4.09 17.33 -2.28
N SER A 245 -3.82 16.87 -1.06
CA SER A 245 -2.96 17.54 -0.07
C SER A 245 -1.47 17.51 -0.49
N PRO A 246 -0.56 18.25 0.18
CA PRO A 246 0.88 18.08 -0.04
C PRO A 246 1.37 16.64 0.16
N ARG A 247 0.70 15.85 1.01
CA ARG A 247 1.00 14.42 1.19
C ARG A 247 0.74 13.62 -0.09
N ALA A 248 -0.24 14.03 -0.91
CA ALA A 248 -0.48 13.44 -2.22
C ALA A 248 0.71 13.67 -3.18
N SER A 249 1.30 14.87 -3.20
CA SER A 249 2.49 15.16 -4.01
C SER A 249 3.70 14.32 -3.56
N ILE A 250 3.94 14.23 -2.25
CA ILE A 250 5.02 13.42 -1.68
C ILE A 250 4.80 11.93 -2.00
N ALA A 251 3.56 11.45 -1.86
CA ALA A 251 3.21 10.06 -2.16
C ALA A 251 3.45 9.71 -3.64
N LEU A 252 3.03 10.56 -4.58
CA LEU A 252 3.29 10.36 -6.00
C LEU A 252 4.78 10.37 -6.31
N PHE A 253 5.53 11.29 -5.72
CA PHE A 253 6.98 11.36 -5.90
C PHE A 253 7.68 10.08 -5.44
N ARG A 254 7.42 9.65 -4.20
CA ARG A 254 8.04 8.44 -3.62
C ARG A 254 7.64 7.17 -4.37
N THR A 255 6.37 7.05 -4.73
CA THR A 255 5.90 5.87 -5.46
C THR A 255 6.40 5.84 -6.91
N ALA A 256 6.59 6.99 -7.56
CA ALA A 256 7.22 7.04 -8.88
C ALA A 256 8.69 6.62 -8.82
N GLN A 257 9.45 7.07 -7.81
CA GLN A 257 10.82 6.60 -7.56
C GLN A 257 10.86 5.07 -7.36
N ALA A 258 9.98 4.54 -6.50
CA ALA A 258 9.94 3.12 -6.21
C ALA A 258 9.54 2.30 -7.44
N LEU A 259 8.55 2.75 -8.22
CA LEU A 259 8.12 2.05 -9.43
C LEU A 259 9.21 2.02 -10.50
N ALA A 260 9.98 3.11 -10.63
CA ALA A 260 11.15 3.16 -11.51
C ALA A 260 12.21 2.13 -11.09
N ALA A 261 12.58 2.09 -9.80
CA ALA A 261 13.55 1.13 -9.28
C ALA A 261 13.08 -0.33 -9.40
N VAL A 262 11.81 -0.61 -9.10
CA VAL A 262 11.18 -1.94 -9.30
C VAL A 262 11.20 -2.34 -10.78
N SER A 263 11.19 -1.37 -11.70
CA SER A 263 11.31 -1.58 -13.14
C SER A 263 12.75 -1.64 -13.65
N GLY A 264 13.77 -1.62 -12.78
CA GLY A 264 15.18 -1.66 -13.18
C GLY A 264 15.77 -0.33 -13.64
N ARG A 265 15.13 0.80 -13.33
CA ARG A 265 15.61 2.14 -13.69
C ARG A 265 16.07 2.91 -12.47
N ASP A 266 17.16 3.66 -12.64
CA ASP A 266 17.73 4.60 -11.68
C ASP A 266 17.10 6.01 -11.77
N PHE A 267 16.14 6.21 -12.68
CA PHE A 267 15.39 7.47 -12.82
C PHE A 267 13.88 7.26 -13.08
N ALA A 268 13.07 8.15 -12.52
CA ALA A 268 11.62 8.16 -12.70
C ALA A 268 11.20 8.77 -14.05
N LEU A 269 10.17 8.17 -14.65
CA LEU A 269 9.53 8.64 -15.87
C LEU A 269 8.12 9.20 -15.57
N PRO A 270 7.58 10.08 -16.43
CA PRO A 270 6.18 10.51 -16.34
C PRO A 270 5.20 9.34 -16.30
N ASP A 271 5.47 8.27 -17.03
CA ASP A 271 4.61 7.08 -17.03
C ASP A 271 4.56 6.35 -15.68
N ASP A 272 5.59 6.47 -14.85
CA ASP A 272 5.55 5.96 -13.47
C ASP A 272 4.54 6.76 -12.63
N VAL A 273 4.55 8.09 -12.80
CA VAL A 273 3.59 8.99 -12.17
C VAL A 273 2.17 8.63 -12.62
N LYS A 274 1.94 8.41 -13.92
CA LYS A 274 0.62 8.04 -14.46
C LYS A 274 0.11 6.74 -13.86
N LYS A 275 0.97 5.70 -13.77
CA LYS A 275 0.60 4.40 -13.18
C LYS A 275 0.28 4.51 -11.70
N MET A 276 0.98 5.38 -10.96
CA MET A 276 0.75 5.61 -9.53
C MET A 276 -0.38 6.61 -9.24
N ALA A 277 -0.79 7.43 -10.21
CA ALA A 277 -1.77 8.49 -10.03
C ALA A 277 -3.08 7.99 -9.43
N GLN A 278 -3.71 6.98 -10.04
CA GLN A 278 -4.97 6.45 -9.53
C GLN A 278 -4.83 5.78 -8.15
N PRO A 279 -3.88 4.83 -7.92
CA PRO A 279 -3.68 4.24 -6.61
C PRO A 279 -3.39 5.23 -5.49
N VAL A 280 -2.73 6.35 -5.79
CA VAL A 280 -2.34 7.36 -4.80
C VAL A 280 -3.42 8.42 -4.61
N LEU A 281 -4.06 8.91 -5.68
CA LEU A 281 -4.95 10.06 -5.58
C LEU A 281 -6.41 9.67 -5.33
N ALA A 282 -6.88 8.53 -5.82
CA ALA A 282 -8.32 8.26 -5.86
C ALA A 282 -9.02 8.25 -4.48
N HIS A 283 -8.31 7.90 -3.39
CA HIS A 283 -8.83 7.95 -2.02
C HIS A 283 -8.53 9.27 -1.29
N ARG A 284 -7.80 10.18 -1.93
CA ARG A 284 -7.42 11.50 -1.39
C ARG A 284 -8.25 12.64 -1.96
N LEU A 285 -9.14 12.35 -2.90
CA LEU A 285 -10.01 13.33 -3.56
C LEU A 285 -11.45 13.15 -3.10
N ILE A 286 -12.08 14.25 -2.68
CA ILE A 286 -13.51 14.28 -2.35
C ILE A 286 -14.24 14.90 -3.54
N LEU A 287 -15.12 14.14 -4.17
CA LEU A 287 -15.99 14.67 -5.23
C LEU A 287 -17.14 15.48 -4.67
N LYS A 288 -17.57 16.50 -5.42
CA LYS A 288 -18.79 17.26 -5.14
C LYS A 288 -20.03 16.36 -5.23
N PRO A 289 -21.09 16.62 -4.43
CA PRO A 289 -22.32 15.83 -4.48
C PRO A 289 -22.94 15.73 -5.88
N GLU A 290 -22.92 16.82 -6.65
CA GLU A 290 -23.48 16.89 -8.00
C GLU A 290 -22.74 15.96 -8.97
N SER A 291 -21.41 15.87 -8.86
CA SER A 291 -20.58 14.99 -9.68
C SER A 291 -20.83 13.51 -9.34
N ARG A 292 -21.07 13.20 -8.06
CA ARG A 292 -21.47 11.84 -7.64
C ARG A 292 -22.83 11.45 -8.21
N LEU A 293 -23.79 12.37 -8.25
CA LEU A 293 -25.11 12.14 -8.87
C LEU A 293 -25.00 11.85 -10.37
N ARG A 294 -24.01 12.47 -11.05
CA ARG A 294 -23.65 12.17 -12.45
C ARG A 294 -22.87 10.85 -12.62
N LYS A 295 -22.74 10.05 -11.57
CA LYS A 295 -21.98 8.79 -11.52
C LYS A 295 -20.49 8.95 -11.87
N ARG A 296 -19.92 10.15 -11.71
CA ARG A 296 -18.46 10.31 -11.78
C ARG A 296 -17.81 9.70 -10.54
N THR A 297 -16.66 9.07 -10.73
CA THR A 297 -15.85 8.46 -9.67
C THR A 297 -14.50 9.16 -9.58
N ALA A 298 -13.87 9.14 -8.40
CA ALA A 298 -12.55 9.75 -8.22
C ALA A 298 -11.52 9.15 -9.19
N SER A 299 -11.62 7.86 -9.50
CA SER A 299 -10.77 7.19 -10.49
C SER A 299 -10.90 7.78 -11.91
N VAL A 300 -12.11 8.18 -12.31
CA VAL A 300 -12.34 8.85 -13.61
C VAL A 300 -11.72 10.24 -13.59
N VAL A 301 -11.97 11.03 -12.55
CA VAL A 301 -11.40 12.38 -12.44
C VAL A 301 -9.87 12.36 -12.40
N VAL A 302 -9.25 11.39 -11.72
CA VAL A 302 -7.78 11.23 -11.75
C VAL A 302 -7.28 10.92 -13.16
N ARG A 303 -8.02 10.11 -13.93
CA ARG A 303 -7.66 9.82 -15.32
C ARG A 303 -7.71 11.08 -16.18
N ASP A 304 -8.74 11.90 -16.01
CA ASP A 304 -8.88 13.19 -16.71
C ASP A 304 -7.70 14.11 -16.35
N LEU A 305 -7.40 14.29 -15.06
CA LEU A 305 -6.28 15.10 -14.57
C LEU A 305 -4.92 14.67 -15.13
N VAL A 306 -4.69 13.36 -15.25
CA VAL A 306 -3.45 12.80 -15.80
C VAL A 306 -3.37 12.99 -17.31
N GLY A 307 -4.50 12.91 -18.00
CA GLY A 307 -4.61 13.12 -19.45
C GLY A 307 -4.42 14.57 -19.86
N ASP A 308 -4.93 15.51 -19.07
CA ASP A 308 -4.84 16.96 -19.32
C ASP A 308 -3.47 17.54 -18.99
N ALA A 309 -2.76 16.96 -18.02
CA ALA A 309 -1.44 17.42 -17.62
C ALA A 309 -0.42 17.23 -18.74
N ARG A 310 0.36 18.27 -19.05
CA ARG A 310 1.33 18.24 -20.14
C ARG A 310 2.46 17.26 -19.82
N VAL A 311 2.56 16.16 -20.58
CA VAL A 311 3.61 15.16 -20.39
C VAL A 311 4.97 15.77 -20.75
N PRO A 312 5.93 15.86 -19.81
CA PRO A 312 7.23 16.40 -20.12
C PRO A 312 8.08 15.41 -20.91
N ILE A 313 8.93 15.92 -21.80
CA ILE A 313 9.99 15.15 -22.47
C ILE A 313 11.28 15.34 -21.66
N THR A 314 11.77 14.28 -21.02
CA THR A 314 13.05 14.30 -20.30
C THR A 314 14.23 14.03 -21.23
N ASP A 315 15.41 14.52 -20.90
CA ASP A 315 16.58 14.38 -21.79
C ASP A 315 17.09 12.93 -21.84
N LYS A 316 16.88 12.16 -20.75
CA LYS A 316 17.10 10.70 -20.74
C LYS A 316 16.07 9.92 -21.57
N GLN A 317 14.83 10.41 -21.74
CA GLN A 317 13.86 9.80 -22.66
C GLN A 317 14.28 9.97 -24.12
N LYS A 318 14.95 11.07 -24.47
CA LYS A 318 15.53 11.26 -25.80
C LYS A 318 16.64 10.26 -26.07
N ALA A 319 17.55 10.06 -25.12
CA ALA A 319 18.64 9.07 -25.26
C ALA A 319 18.12 7.64 -25.51
N VAL A 320 17.08 7.21 -24.77
CA VAL A 320 16.46 5.87 -24.98
C VAL A 320 15.71 5.79 -26.31
N ALA A 321 15.19 6.91 -26.85
CA ALA A 321 14.51 6.93 -28.14
C ALA A 321 15.50 7.01 -29.34
N GLU A 322 16.66 7.64 -29.15
CA GLU A 322 17.72 7.74 -30.15
C GLU A 322 18.45 6.39 -30.33
N ASP A 323 18.67 5.62 -29.26
CA ASP A 323 19.27 4.26 -29.30
C ASP A 323 18.44 3.20 -30.08
N TYR A 324 17.18 3.49 -30.46
CA TYR A 324 16.36 2.60 -31.29
C TYR A 324 16.43 2.92 -32.79
N PHE A 325 17.06 4.03 -33.17
CA PHE A 325 17.18 4.49 -34.55
C PHE A 325 18.62 4.52 -35.08
N GLU A 326 19.60 4.00 -34.32
CA GLU A 326 20.94 3.65 -34.80
C GLU A 326 21.12 2.15 -35.04
#